data_AF-A0A9W8B1S8-F1
#
_entry.id   AF-A0A9W8B1S8-F1
#
_cell.length_a   1.000
_cell.length_b   1.000
_cell.length_c   1.000
_cell.angle_alpha   90.00
_cell.angle_beta   90.00
_cell.angle_gamma   90.00
#
_symmetry.space_group_name_H-M   'P 1'
#
loop_
_entity.id
_entity.type
_entity.pdbx_description
1 polymer ?
#
loop_
_entity_poly.entity_id
_entity_poly.type
_entity_poly.pdbx_seq_one_letter_code
_entity_poly.pdbx_strand_id
1 'polypeptide(L)'
;PPTDALLKRLPAPRNASLINFQMWRMIFGQAFFQVVINLLLIHLGPAIFHLPDTAEGAAVLRTMVFNSFVFLQIFNELNCRRIDDTLNVFENIHRDYGFLIVQVVVVAAQILIVTFGGLAFGTVPLTGVQWMSTVFIGSLSLPVGLILRLSPDFSRCLGLESAHDQERRPEVTRASLRWEAAAGDMHKIVQTRRRMSIYGAVRRLPKRSATYA
;
A
#
# COMPACT_ATOMS: atom_id res chain seq x y z
N PRO A 1 -12.99 3.88 -3.44
CA PRO A 1 -14.02 2.84 -3.20
C PRO A 1 -13.42 1.45 -3.36
N PRO A 2 -13.93 0.40 -2.68
CA PRO A 2 -13.43 -0.96 -2.83
C PRO A 2 -13.63 -1.46 -4.27
N THR A 3 -12.64 -2.21 -4.77
CA THR A 3 -12.62 -2.72 -6.16
C THR A 3 -13.14 -4.15 -6.20
N ASP A 4 -13.95 -4.52 -7.19
CA ASP A 4 -14.50 -5.88 -7.37
C ASP A 4 -13.40 -6.96 -7.54
N ALA A 5 -12.19 -6.56 -7.92
CA ALA A 5 -11.01 -7.42 -7.96
C ALA A 5 -10.66 -8.02 -6.60
N LEU A 6 -10.99 -7.32 -5.49
CA LEU A 6 -10.72 -7.80 -4.13
C LEU A 6 -11.49 -9.09 -3.81
N LEU A 7 -12.68 -9.27 -4.39
CA LEU A 7 -13.50 -10.48 -4.19
C LEU A 7 -12.93 -11.72 -4.88
N LYS A 8 -12.02 -11.55 -5.84
CA LYS A 8 -11.40 -12.64 -6.59
C LYS A 8 -10.09 -13.13 -5.95
N ARG A 9 -9.55 -12.41 -4.96
CA ARG A 9 -8.31 -12.75 -4.26
C ARG A 9 -8.62 -13.69 -3.08
N LEU A 10 -7.73 -14.65 -2.83
CA LEU A 10 -7.79 -15.50 -1.64
C LEU A 10 -7.60 -14.64 -0.37
N PRO A 11 -8.26 -14.98 0.75
CA PRO A 11 -8.08 -14.25 2.01
C PRO A 11 -6.63 -14.35 2.48
N ALA A 12 -6.09 -13.24 3.01
CA ALA A 12 -4.76 -13.22 3.58
C ALA A 12 -4.69 -14.09 4.85
N PRO A 13 -3.63 -14.91 5.04
CA PRO A 13 -3.46 -15.68 6.27
C PRO A 13 -3.22 -14.76 7.47
N ARG A 14 -3.57 -15.22 8.69
CA ARG A 14 -3.40 -14.40 9.91
C ARG A 14 -1.93 -14.09 10.23
N ASN A 15 -1.02 -14.94 9.75
CA ASN A 15 0.41 -14.85 9.96
C ASN A 15 1.13 -14.17 8.77
N ALA A 16 0.38 -13.56 7.86
CA ALA A 16 0.91 -12.75 6.76
C ALA A 16 1.77 -11.59 7.28
N SER A 17 2.90 -11.32 6.62
CA SER A 17 3.71 -10.15 6.91
C SER A 17 2.99 -8.91 6.39
N LEU A 18 2.80 -7.89 7.25
CA LEU A 18 2.19 -6.63 6.84
C LEU A 18 3.04 -5.89 5.79
N ILE A 19 4.36 -6.08 5.82
CA ILE A 19 5.30 -5.44 4.88
C ILE A 19 5.90 -6.53 3.99
N ASN A 20 5.53 -6.50 2.72
CA ASN A 20 6.08 -7.39 1.71
C ASN A 20 7.45 -6.88 1.22
N PHE A 21 8.30 -7.77 0.71
CA PHE A 21 9.59 -7.41 0.11
C PHE A 21 9.44 -6.39 -1.04
N GLN A 22 8.36 -6.51 -1.81
CA GLN A 22 8.01 -5.55 -2.87
C GLN A 22 7.78 -4.14 -2.31
N MET A 23 7.13 -4.03 -1.14
CA MET A 23 6.94 -2.74 -0.45
C MET A 23 8.27 -2.19 0.06
N TRP A 24 9.12 -3.05 0.66
CA TRP A 24 10.46 -2.67 1.11
C TRP A 24 11.33 -2.11 -0.01
N ARG A 25 11.32 -2.74 -1.20
CA ARG A 25 12.03 -2.23 -2.38
C ARG A 25 11.56 -0.84 -2.77
N MET A 26 10.25 -0.61 -2.79
CA MET A 26 9.69 0.70 -3.14
C MET A 26 10.02 1.76 -2.08
N ILE A 27 9.93 1.41 -0.79
CA ILE A 27 10.26 2.29 0.34
C ILE A 27 11.74 2.71 0.28
N PHE A 28 12.66 1.74 0.22
CA PHE A 28 14.10 2.05 0.17
C PHE A 28 14.51 2.74 -1.12
N GLY A 29 13.99 2.30 -2.27
CA GLY A 29 14.33 2.90 -3.56
C GLY A 29 13.88 4.35 -3.65
N GLN A 30 12.65 4.66 -3.24
CA GLN A 30 12.16 6.05 -3.20
C GLN A 30 12.91 6.88 -2.17
N ALA A 31 13.13 6.36 -0.96
CA ALA A 31 13.85 7.09 0.09
C ALA A 31 15.29 7.43 -0.35
N PHE A 32 16.00 6.46 -0.92
CA PHE A 32 17.34 6.67 -1.46
C PHE A 32 17.35 7.72 -2.57
N PHE A 33 16.43 7.62 -3.53
CA PHE A 33 16.30 8.60 -4.61
C PHE A 33 16.03 10.01 -4.06
N GLN A 34 15.09 10.16 -3.12
CA GLN A 34 14.75 11.45 -2.53
C GLN A 34 15.95 12.07 -1.77
N VAL A 35 16.71 11.26 -1.02
CA VAL A 35 17.93 11.72 -0.33
C VAL A 35 18.97 12.19 -1.35
N VAL A 36 19.23 11.41 -2.40
CA VAL A 36 20.21 11.77 -3.44
C VAL A 36 19.81 13.07 -4.13
N ILE A 37 18.55 13.23 -4.55
CA ILE A 37 18.07 14.46 -5.19
C ILE A 37 18.22 15.67 -4.28
N ASN A 38 17.87 15.56 -2.99
CA ASN A 38 18.02 16.68 -2.06
C ASN A 38 19.49 17.04 -1.83
N LEU A 39 20.38 16.05 -1.70
CA LEU A 39 21.82 16.30 -1.60
C LEU A 39 22.38 16.97 -2.86
N LEU A 40 22.01 16.47 -4.04
CA LEU A 40 22.38 17.10 -5.31
C LEU A 40 21.87 18.52 -5.40
N LEU A 41 20.65 18.80 -4.94
CA LEU A 41 20.08 20.13 -4.99
C LEU A 41 20.79 21.10 -4.02
N ILE A 42 21.20 20.63 -2.83
CA ILE A 42 21.97 21.44 -1.88
C ILE A 42 23.37 21.74 -2.41
N HIS A 43 24.05 20.77 -3.05
CA HIS A 43 25.43 20.93 -3.49
C HIS A 43 25.58 21.53 -4.89
N LEU A 44 24.76 21.10 -5.86
CA LEU A 44 24.83 21.53 -7.26
C LEU A 44 23.77 22.60 -7.60
N GLY A 45 22.78 22.83 -6.74
CA GLY A 45 21.74 23.84 -6.98
C GLY A 45 22.27 25.24 -7.28
N PRO A 46 23.28 25.78 -6.57
CA PRO A 46 23.87 27.08 -6.88
C PRO A 46 24.37 27.18 -8.33
N ALA A 47 25.05 26.14 -8.80
CA ALA A 47 25.62 26.07 -10.15
C ALA A 47 24.53 25.87 -11.22
N ILE A 48 23.53 25.02 -10.95
CA ILE A 48 22.45 24.71 -11.90
C ILE A 48 21.53 25.92 -12.11
N PHE A 49 21.19 26.64 -11.02
CA PHE A 49 20.25 27.76 -11.06
C PHE A 49 20.93 29.12 -11.22
N HIS A 50 22.26 29.15 -11.41
CA HIS A 50 23.05 30.38 -11.55
C HIS A 50 22.76 31.39 -10.44
N LEU A 51 22.67 30.89 -9.20
CA LEU A 51 22.36 31.72 -8.04
C LEU A 51 23.61 32.49 -7.60
N PRO A 52 23.48 33.78 -7.24
CA PRO A 52 24.61 34.55 -6.72
C PRO A 52 25.04 34.03 -5.34
N ASP A 53 26.35 34.01 -5.06
CA ASP A 53 26.95 33.67 -3.75
C ASP A 53 26.70 34.79 -2.71
N THR A 54 25.42 35.07 -2.47
CA THR A 54 24.92 36.08 -1.54
C THR A 54 23.96 35.44 -0.55
N ALA A 55 23.70 36.12 0.57
CA ALA A 55 22.72 35.65 1.56
C ALA A 55 21.32 35.45 0.94
N GLU A 56 20.95 36.27 -0.04
CA GLU A 56 19.68 36.15 -0.78
C GLU A 56 19.66 34.88 -1.65
N GLY A 57 20.74 34.60 -2.39
CA GLY A 57 20.87 33.38 -3.19
C GLY A 57 20.77 32.10 -2.34
N ALA A 58 21.37 32.12 -1.14
CA ALA A 58 21.27 31.01 -0.19
C ALA A 58 19.84 30.81 0.34
N ALA A 59 19.08 31.89 0.57
CA ALA A 59 17.68 31.82 1.00
C ALA A 59 16.77 31.26 -0.10
N VAL A 60 16.99 31.67 -1.36
CA VAL A 60 16.30 31.11 -2.53
C VAL A 60 16.59 29.63 -2.68
N LEU A 61 17.87 29.22 -2.59
CA LEU A 61 18.26 27.81 -2.67
C LEU A 61 17.57 26.96 -1.60
N ARG A 62 17.59 27.40 -0.34
CA ARG A 62 16.92 26.70 0.77
C ARG A 62 15.42 26.55 0.51
N THR A 63 14.78 27.59 -0.02
CA THR A 63 13.37 27.54 -0.38
C THR A 63 13.10 26.59 -1.55
N MET A 64 13.98 26.57 -2.56
CA MET A 64 13.87 25.62 -3.67
C MET A 64 14.06 24.17 -3.23
N VAL A 65 14.99 23.91 -2.31
CA VAL A 65 15.21 22.58 -1.70
C VAL A 65 13.97 22.16 -0.93
N PHE A 66 13.45 23.02 -0.06
CA PHE A 66 12.22 22.76 0.68
C PHE A 66 11.03 22.51 -0.24
N ASN A 67 10.83 23.35 -1.26
CA ASN A 67 9.71 23.19 -2.19
C ASN A 67 9.83 21.90 -3.01
N SER A 68 11.03 21.58 -3.50
CA SER A 68 11.29 20.32 -4.22
C SER A 68 11.06 19.10 -3.34
N PHE A 69 11.48 19.15 -2.07
CA PHE A 69 11.23 18.08 -1.11
C PHE A 69 9.73 17.83 -0.91
N VAL A 70 8.92 18.88 -0.74
CA VAL A 70 7.47 18.72 -0.60
C VAL A 70 6.85 18.14 -1.87
N PHE A 71 7.25 18.62 -3.06
CA PHE A 71 6.77 18.04 -4.31
C PHE A 71 7.17 16.58 -4.48
N LEU A 72 8.40 16.20 -4.11
CA LEU A 72 8.82 14.79 -4.07
C LEU A 72 7.89 13.95 -3.18
N GLN A 73 7.40 14.47 -2.06
CA GLN A 73 6.44 13.75 -1.21
C GLN A 73 5.06 13.64 -1.87
N ILE A 74 4.55 14.73 -2.46
CA ILE A 74 3.26 14.74 -3.18
C ILE A 74 3.25 13.72 -4.32
N PHE A 75 4.35 13.64 -5.10
CA PHE A 75 4.49 12.68 -6.19
C PHE A 75 4.76 11.25 -5.69
N ASN A 76 5.46 11.09 -4.57
CA ASN A 76 5.61 9.78 -3.94
C ASN A 76 4.28 9.25 -3.37
N GLU A 77 3.40 10.12 -2.85
CA GLU A 77 2.07 9.74 -2.40
C GLU A 77 1.22 9.15 -3.54
N LEU A 78 1.33 9.74 -4.74
CA LEU A 78 0.71 9.19 -5.96
C LEU A 78 1.23 7.78 -6.25
N ASN A 79 2.54 7.53 -6.12
CA ASN A 79 3.11 6.18 -6.25
C ASN A 79 2.60 5.24 -5.14
N CYS A 80 2.45 5.69 -3.90
CA CYS A 80 2.02 4.84 -2.79
C CYS A 80 0.54 4.45 -2.84
N ARG A 81 -0.29 5.18 -3.59
CA ARG A 81 -1.74 4.94 -3.68
C ARG A 81 -2.12 3.53 -4.16
N ARG A 82 -1.30 2.90 -5.00
CA ARG A 82 -1.51 1.51 -5.43
C ARG A 82 -0.25 0.68 -5.20
N ILE A 83 -0.39 -0.39 -4.43
CA ILE A 83 0.66 -1.36 -4.15
C ILE A 83 0.67 -2.49 -5.22
N ASP A 84 -0.42 -2.64 -5.99
CA ASP A 84 -0.53 -3.66 -7.05
C ASP A 84 0.37 -3.34 -8.25
N ASP A 85 0.94 -4.38 -8.88
CA ASP A 85 1.85 -4.35 -10.06
C ASP A 85 1.23 -3.78 -11.35
N THR A 86 0.06 -3.15 -11.28
CA THR A 86 -0.53 -2.45 -12.42
C THR A 86 0.32 -1.22 -12.75
N LEU A 87 0.75 -1.11 -14.01
CA LEU A 87 1.59 -0.02 -14.50
C LEU A 87 0.89 1.36 -14.50
N ASN A 88 -0.43 1.41 -14.32
CA ASN A 88 -1.22 2.62 -14.47
C ASN A 88 -1.60 3.26 -13.13
N VAL A 89 -0.68 4.06 -12.58
CA VAL A 89 -0.85 4.78 -11.29
C VAL A 89 -2.03 5.77 -11.33
N PHE A 90 -2.38 6.26 -12.52
CA PHE A 90 -3.45 7.24 -12.73
C PHE A 90 -4.85 6.62 -12.87
N GLU A 91 -4.94 5.30 -12.94
CA GLU A 91 -6.23 4.63 -13.14
C GLU A 91 -7.16 4.87 -11.94
N ASN A 92 -8.38 5.32 -12.22
CA ASN A 92 -9.41 5.66 -11.23
C ASN A 92 -9.02 6.76 -10.23
N ILE A 93 -8.09 7.68 -10.56
CA ILE A 93 -7.75 8.81 -9.68
C ILE A 93 -8.94 9.74 -9.40
N HIS A 94 -9.76 10.00 -10.42
CA HIS A 94 -10.93 10.85 -10.33
C HIS A 94 -12.10 10.24 -9.52
N ARG A 95 -12.07 8.93 -9.24
CA ARG A 95 -13.11 8.25 -8.44
C ARG A 95 -12.84 8.28 -6.93
N ASP A 96 -11.65 8.73 -6.53
CA ASP A 96 -11.22 8.81 -5.14
C ASP A 96 -11.15 10.27 -4.71
N TYR A 97 -12.30 10.82 -4.36
CA TYR A 97 -12.42 12.23 -3.97
C TYR A 97 -11.62 12.56 -2.72
N GLY A 98 -11.48 11.62 -1.77
CA GLY A 98 -10.67 11.84 -0.57
C GLY A 98 -9.20 12.08 -0.91
N PHE A 99 -8.64 11.22 -1.76
CA PHE A 99 -7.28 11.40 -2.26
C PHE A 99 -7.10 12.73 -3.00
N LEU A 100 -8.04 13.09 -3.88
CA LEU A 100 -7.97 14.34 -4.64
C LEU A 100 -8.06 15.58 -3.74
N ILE A 101 -8.92 15.56 -2.73
CA ILE A 101 -9.05 16.66 -1.75
C ILE A 101 -7.74 16.86 -0.98
N VAL A 102 -7.13 15.78 -0.48
CA VAL A 102 -5.85 15.86 0.24
C VAL A 102 -4.77 16.47 -0.64
N GLN A 103 -4.64 16.01 -1.89
CA GLN A 103 -3.67 16.56 -2.83
C GLN A 103 -3.88 18.06 -3.09
N VAL A 104 -5.13 18.50 -3.30
CA VAL A 104 -5.44 19.92 -3.50
C VAL A 104 -5.10 20.75 -2.25
N VAL A 105 -5.44 20.25 -1.06
CA VAL A 105 -5.15 20.93 0.21
C VAL A 105 -3.64 21.07 0.42
N VAL A 106 -2.88 19.99 0.19
CA VAL A 106 -1.41 20.01 0.36
C VAL A 106 -0.77 20.98 -0.64
N VAL A 107 -1.18 20.97 -1.92
CA VAL A 107 -0.65 21.90 -2.92
C VAL A 107 -1.01 23.35 -2.59
N ALA A 108 -2.26 23.62 -2.18
CA ALA A 108 -2.68 24.96 -1.77
C ALA A 108 -1.92 25.46 -0.54
N ALA A 109 -1.73 24.59 0.46
CA ALA A 109 -0.92 24.90 1.63
C ALA A 109 0.54 25.19 1.24
N GLN A 110 1.11 24.42 0.30
CA GLN A 110 2.46 24.64 -0.18
C GLN A 110 2.63 25.99 -0.87
N ILE A 111 1.66 26.39 -1.70
CA ILE A 111 1.64 27.72 -2.34
C ILE A 111 1.62 28.81 -1.25
N LEU A 112 0.77 28.67 -0.23
CA LEU A 112 0.67 29.64 0.87
C LEU A 112 1.98 29.73 1.68
N ILE A 113 2.62 28.59 1.99
CA ILE A 113 3.87 28.55 2.76
C ILE A 113 5.04 29.18 1.98
N VAL A 114 5.15 28.92 0.67
CA VAL A 114 6.26 29.47 -0.13
C VAL A 114 6.07 30.96 -0.41
N THR A 115 4.83 31.43 -0.53
CA THR A 115 4.54 32.85 -0.84
C THR A 115 4.46 33.73 0.41
N PHE A 116 3.91 33.23 1.52
CA PHE A 116 3.65 34.02 2.74
C PHE A 116 4.33 33.46 3.99
N GLY A 117 4.93 32.28 3.94
CA GLY A 117 5.50 31.59 5.11
C GLY A 117 6.90 32.05 5.56
N GLY A 118 7.41 33.17 5.03
CA GLY A 118 8.79 33.59 5.24
C GLY A 118 9.21 33.77 6.70
N LEU A 119 8.32 34.26 7.56
CA LEU A 119 8.60 34.46 9.00
C LEU A 119 8.71 33.14 9.78
N ALA A 120 7.91 32.12 9.42
CA ALA A 120 7.85 30.86 10.16
C ALA A 120 8.82 29.81 9.60
N PHE A 121 9.00 29.78 8.28
CA PHE A 121 9.76 28.73 7.58
C PHE A 121 11.05 29.25 6.93
N GLY A 122 11.33 30.55 7.02
CA GLY A 122 12.50 31.15 6.37
C GLY A 122 12.45 31.07 4.84
N THR A 123 11.24 30.97 4.27
CA THR A 123 11.02 30.87 2.82
C THR A 123 11.02 32.24 2.16
N VAL A 124 11.49 32.29 0.92
CA VAL A 124 11.38 33.49 0.06
C VAL A 124 10.48 33.20 -1.14
N PRO A 125 9.71 34.17 -1.64
CA PRO A 125 8.86 33.96 -2.79
C PRO A 125 9.71 33.59 -4.01
N LEU A 126 9.43 32.39 -4.56
CA LEU A 126 10.13 31.88 -5.73
C LEU A 126 9.57 32.51 -7.02
N THR A 127 10.45 32.69 -8.01
CA THR A 127 10.03 33.10 -9.36
C THR A 127 9.29 31.96 -10.06
N GLY A 128 8.50 32.27 -11.10
CA GLY A 128 7.76 31.26 -11.86
C GLY A 128 8.64 30.16 -12.45
N VAL A 129 9.86 30.50 -12.90
CA VAL A 129 10.82 29.52 -13.43
C VAL A 129 11.31 28.60 -12.33
N GLN A 130 11.71 29.14 -11.17
CA GLN A 130 12.15 28.34 -10.02
C GLN A 130 11.03 27.41 -9.54
N TRP A 131 9.79 27.91 -9.48
CA TRP A 131 8.61 27.10 -9.18
C TRP A 131 8.49 25.90 -10.13
N MET A 132 8.49 26.15 -11.45
CA MET A 132 8.40 25.08 -12.44
C MET A 132 9.56 24.08 -12.35
N SER A 133 10.78 24.56 -12.08
CA SER A 133 11.94 23.68 -11.86
C SER A 133 11.76 22.77 -10.65
N THR A 134 11.27 23.29 -9.52
CA THR A 134 11.04 22.47 -8.30
C THR A 134 9.92 21.45 -8.49
N VAL A 135 8.84 21.81 -9.21
CA VAL A 135 7.78 20.86 -9.58
C VAL A 135 8.31 19.78 -10.52
N PHE A 136 9.11 20.17 -11.51
CA PHE A 136 9.74 19.23 -12.44
C PHE A 136 10.64 18.24 -11.71
N ILE A 137 11.49 18.70 -10.79
CA ILE A 137 12.35 17.84 -9.96
C ILE A 137 11.49 16.87 -9.14
N GLY A 138 10.42 17.34 -8.52
CA GLY A 138 9.48 16.50 -7.79
C GLY A 138 8.86 15.41 -8.67
N SER A 139 8.49 15.75 -9.90
CA SER A 139 7.83 14.83 -10.83
C SER A 139 8.71 13.65 -11.20
N LEU A 140 10.05 13.75 -11.07
CA LEU A 140 10.99 12.64 -11.29
C LEU A 140 10.77 11.46 -10.33
N SER A 141 10.10 11.65 -9.19
CA SER A 141 9.73 10.53 -8.31
C SER A 141 8.72 9.57 -8.98
N LEU A 142 7.87 10.05 -9.90
CA LEU A 142 6.92 9.22 -10.64
C LEU A 142 7.59 8.17 -11.54
N PRO A 143 8.46 8.55 -12.51
CA PRO A 143 9.14 7.57 -13.36
C PRO A 143 10.08 6.67 -12.55
N VAL A 144 10.72 7.17 -11.49
CA VAL A 144 11.53 6.33 -10.60
C VAL A 144 10.67 5.27 -9.90
N GLY A 145 9.47 5.63 -9.44
CA GLY A 145 8.51 4.68 -8.89
C GLY A 145 8.10 3.61 -9.89
N LEU A 146 7.89 3.99 -11.15
CA LEU A 146 7.61 3.04 -12.23
C LEU A 146 8.80 2.12 -12.53
N ILE A 147 10.03 2.64 -12.57
CA ILE A 147 11.25 1.86 -12.78
C ILE A 147 11.45 0.84 -11.64
N LEU A 148 11.23 1.25 -10.38
CA LEU A 148 11.33 0.36 -9.22
C LEU A 148 10.27 -0.76 -9.22
N ARG A 149 9.13 -0.54 -9.87
CA ARG A 149 8.11 -1.57 -10.11
C ARG A 149 8.49 -2.52 -11.23
N LEU A 150 9.03 -1.99 -12.33
CA LEU A 150 9.44 -2.75 -13.51
C LEU A 150 10.71 -3.59 -13.28
N SER A 151 11.55 -3.20 -12.32
CA SER A 151 12.78 -3.93 -12.01
C SER A 151 12.44 -5.35 -11.55
N PRO A 152 12.89 -6.40 -12.28
CA PRO A 152 12.66 -7.78 -11.89
C PRO A 152 13.29 -8.04 -10.52
N ASP A 153 12.64 -8.85 -9.70
CA ASP A 153 13.01 -9.10 -8.31
C ASP A 153 14.51 -9.34 -8.14
N PHE A 154 15.23 -8.29 -7.74
CA PHE A 154 16.63 -8.37 -7.31
C PHE A 154 16.80 -9.40 -6.18
N SER A 155 15.72 -9.71 -5.44
CA SER A 155 15.59 -10.80 -4.48
C SER A 155 15.87 -12.18 -5.05
N ARG A 156 15.51 -12.44 -6.32
CA ARG A 156 15.89 -13.68 -7.02
C ARG A 156 17.41 -13.76 -7.25
N CYS A 157 18.06 -12.61 -7.40
CA CYS A 157 19.51 -12.50 -7.57
C CYS A 157 20.27 -12.61 -6.24
N LEU A 158 19.65 -12.11 -5.15
CA LEU A 158 20.20 -12.15 -3.78
C LEU A 158 19.86 -13.42 -2.99
N GLY A 159 19.08 -14.35 -3.54
CA GLY A 159 18.71 -15.61 -2.88
C GLY A 159 17.86 -15.43 -1.61
N LEU A 160 17.25 -14.26 -1.39
CA LEU A 160 16.37 -13.98 -0.25
C LEU A 160 14.93 -14.48 -0.53
N GLU A 161 14.81 -15.66 -1.12
CA GLU A 161 13.55 -16.27 -1.59
C GLU A 161 12.73 -16.90 -0.44
N SER A 162 13.16 -16.76 0.82
CA SER A 162 12.51 -17.45 1.95
C SER A 162 11.24 -16.78 2.49
N ALA A 163 10.95 -15.51 2.17
CA ALA A 163 9.80 -14.82 2.78
C ALA A 163 8.50 -14.87 1.94
N HIS A 164 8.61 -14.99 0.61
CA HIS A 164 7.47 -14.81 -0.30
C HIS A 164 6.69 -16.11 -0.56
N ASP A 165 7.37 -17.26 -0.50
CA ASP A 165 6.76 -18.56 -0.76
C ASP A 165 5.98 -19.13 0.43
N GLN A 166 6.26 -18.65 1.65
CA GLN A 166 5.54 -19.09 2.85
C GLN A 166 4.14 -18.47 2.95
N GLU A 167 3.96 -17.26 2.41
CA GLU A 167 2.69 -16.52 2.43
C GLU A 167 1.69 -16.98 1.35
N ARG A 168 2.18 -17.62 0.28
CA ARG A 168 1.36 -18.27 -0.75
C ARG A 168 0.88 -19.67 -0.37
N ARG A 169 1.37 -20.27 0.71
CA ARG A 169 0.83 -21.55 1.18
C ARG A 169 -0.43 -21.23 1.98
N PRO A 170 -1.64 -21.51 1.45
CA PRO A 170 -2.82 -21.38 2.28
C PRO A 170 -2.66 -22.34 3.47
N GLU A 171 -2.64 -21.81 4.70
CA GLU A 171 -2.69 -22.64 5.91
C GLU A 171 -3.91 -23.59 5.87
N VAL A 172 -4.93 -23.21 5.10
CA VAL A 172 -6.14 -24.01 4.89
C VAL A 172 -6.41 -24.13 3.38
N THR A 173 -5.99 -25.24 2.79
CA THR A 173 -6.28 -25.59 1.39
C THR A 173 -7.81 -25.66 1.17
N ARG A 174 -8.34 -25.25 0.01
CA ARG A 174 -9.78 -25.46 -0.30
C ARG A 174 -10.23 -26.91 -0.08
N ALA A 175 -9.33 -27.86 -0.29
CA ALA A 175 -9.54 -29.25 0.04
C ALA A 175 -9.81 -29.44 1.55
N SER A 176 -9.02 -28.85 2.45
CA SER A 176 -9.25 -28.98 3.89
C SER A 176 -10.54 -28.32 4.36
N LEU A 177 -10.93 -27.15 3.83
CA LEU A 177 -12.25 -26.55 4.12
C LEU A 177 -13.40 -27.47 3.70
N ARG A 178 -13.29 -28.11 2.52
CA ARG A 178 -14.28 -29.07 2.05
C ARG A 178 -14.29 -30.33 2.91
N TRP A 179 -13.13 -30.80 3.38
CA TRP A 179 -13.01 -31.96 4.26
C TRP A 179 -13.59 -31.70 5.65
N GLU A 180 -13.36 -30.53 6.24
CA GLU A 180 -13.95 -30.16 7.53
C GLU A 180 -15.47 -30.02 7.44
N ALA A 181 -15.98 -29.40 6.37
CA ALA A 181 -17.42 -29.34 6.11
C ALA A 181 -18.03 -30.75 5.92
N ALA A 182 -17.38 -31.60 5.12
CA ALA A 182 -17.83 -32.96 4.87
C ALA A 182 -17.76 -33.84 6.14
N ALA A 183 -16.74 -33.66 6.98
CA ALA A 183 -16.60 -34.36 8.26
C ALA A 183 -17.72 -33.94 9.24
N GLY A 184 -18.05 -32.65 9.30
CA GLY A 184 -19.17 -32.13 10.08
C GLY A 184 -20.52 -32.71 9.66
N ASP A 185 -20.77 -32.80 8.35
CA ASP A 185 -22.00 -33.40 7.82
C ASP A 185 -22.08 -34.90 8.11
N MET A 186 -20.98 -35.64 7.97
CA MET A 186 -20.93 -37.06 8.31
C MET A 186 -21.24 -37.29 9.79
N HIS A 187 -20.74 -36.43 10.68
CA HIS A 187 -21.01 -36.54 12.12
C HIS A 187 -22.51 -36.37 12.43
N LYS A 188 -23.17 -35.41 11.76
CA LYS A 188 -24.63 -35.20 11.88
C LYS A 188 -25.43 -36.40 11.34
N ILE A 189 -25.02 -36.97 10.21
CA ILE A 189 -25.66 -38.15 9.63
C ILE A 189 -25.55 -39.34 10.58
N VAL A 190 -24.36 -39.59 11.15
CA VAL A 190 -24.12 -40.69 12.11
C VAL A 190 -24.96 -40.50 13.37
N GLN A 191 -25.01 -39.28 13.94
CA GLN A 191 -25.86 -39.00 15.11
C GLN A 191 -27.35 -39.21 14.81
N THR A 192 -27.82 -38.75 13.65
CA THR A 192 -29.21 -38.89 13.25
C THR A 192 -29.58 -40.35 13.05
N ARG A 193 -28.68 -41.14 12.44
CA ARG A 193 -28.87 -42.59 12.27
C ARG A 193 -28.93 -43.34 13.59
N ARG A 194 -28.08 -42.98 14.57
CA ARG A 194 -28.16 -43.53 15.93
C ARG A 194 -29.50 -43.21 16.60
N ARG A 195 -29.96 -41.95 16.52
CA ARG A 195 -31.27 -41.55 17.07
C ARG A 195 -32.41 -42.34 16.43
N MET A 196 -32.44 -42.46 15.10
CA MET A 196 -33.46 -43.25 14.40
C MET A 196 -33.44 -44.74 14.78
N SER A 197 -32.25 -45.32 14.96
CA SER A 197 -32.11 -46.70 15.44
C SER A 197 -32.73 -46.89 16.83
N ILE A 198 -32.48 -45.95 17.75
CA ILE A 198 -33.08 -45.97 19.09
C ILE A 198 -34.60 -45.86 19.01
N TYR A 199 -35.14 -44.92 18.22
CA TYR A 199 -36.59 -44.81 18.03
C TYR A 199 -37.21 -46.09 17.43
N GLY A 200 -36.52 -46.72 16.48
CA GLY A 200 -36.92 -48.01 15.92
C GLY A 200 -36.90 -49.14 16.94
N ALA A 201 -35.91 -49.18 17.83
CA ALA A 201 -35.81 -50.17 18.89
C ALA A 201 -36.89 -49.97 19.97
N VAL A 202 -37.14 -48.72 20.38
CA VAL A 202 -38.21 -48.37 21.34
C VAL A 202 -39.59 -48.74 20.79
N ARG A 203 -39.83 -48.53 19.49
CA ARG A 203 -41.10 -48.90 18.84
C ARG A 203 -41.34 -50.42 18.76
N ARG A 204 -40.28 -51.23 18.83
CA ARG A 204 -40.37 -52.71 18.84
C ARG A 204 -40.53 -53.31 20.23
N LEU A 205 -40.48 -52.50 21.29
CA LEU A 205 -40.74 -53.01 22.64
C LEU A 205 -42.24 -53.33 22.78
N PRO A 206 -42.60 -54.54 23.25
CA PRO A 206 -44.00 -54.90 23.46
C PRO A 206 -44.62 -53.98 24.51
N LYS A 207 -45.79 -53.42 24.22
CA LYS A 207 -46.57 -52.64 25.19
C LYS A 207 -46.90 -53.56 26.37
N ARG A 208 -46.28 -53.33 27.52
CA ARG A 208 -46.60 -54.01 28.77
C ARG A 208 -48.05 -53.62 29.12
N SER A 209 -48.97 -54.56 28.98
CA SER A 209 -50.36 -54.45 29.45
C SER A 209 -50.32 -54.26 30.96
N ALA A 210 -50.70 -53.08 31.43
CA ALA A 210 -50.92 -52.82 32.84
C ALA A 210 -52.21 -53.54 33.26
N THR A 211 -52.07 -54.72 33.87
CA THR A 211 -53.15 -55.37 34.59
C THR A 211 -53.31 -54.63 35.92
N TYR A 212 -54.34 -53.78 36.01
CA TYR A 212 -54.78 -53.20 37.27
C TYR A 212 -55.65 -54.25 37.99
N ALA A 213 -55.25 -54.59 39.22
CA ALA A 213 -56.07 -55.30 40.20
C ALA A 213 -56.64 -54.28 41.20
#